data_AF-A0A944RHI4-F1
#
_entry.id   AF-A0A944RHI4-F1
#
_cell.length_a   1.000
_cell.length_b   1.000
_cell.length_c   1.000
_cell.angle_alpha   90.00
_cell.angle_beta   90.00
_cell.angle_gamma   90.00
#
_symmetry.space_group_name_H-M   'P 1'
#
loop_
_entity.id
_entity.type
_entity.pdbx_description
1 polymer ?
#
loop_
_entity_poly.entity_id
_entity_poly.type
_entity_poly.pdbx_seq_one_letter_code
_entity_poly.pdbx_strand_id
1 'polypeptide(L)'
;MLDLSSILSALLDLPEMVEFPSWANPEVLAGLSLGVIAALLVGAWFVFRMVRMLVVRVLVVALAVLLSLSLWDQRAQLGTCADECQCTLFGQAVQIPVDRNPRCQGS
;
A
#
# COMPACT_ATOMS: atom_id res chain seq x y z
N MET A 1 23.53 3.31 44.98
CA MET A 1 23.79 4.73 44.64
C MET A 1 24.90 4.68 43.60
N LEU A 2 24.57 4.83 42.32
CA LEU A 2 25.58 4.82 41.25
C LEU A 2 26.20 6.20 41.19
N ASP A 3 27.49 6.30 41.51
CA ASP A 3 28.23 7.56 41.52
C ASP A 3 28.49 8.07 40.10
N LEU A 4 28.14 9.34 39.87
CA LEU A 4 28.35 10.05 38.60
C LEU A 4 29.84 10.03 38.19
N SER A 5 30.74 10.00 39.17
CA SER A 5 32.19 9.88 38.97
C SER A 5 32.58 8.55 38.34
N SER A 6 31.88 7.45 38.67
CA SER A 6 32.14 6.12 38.12
C SER A 6 31.71 6.02 36.65
N ILE A 7 30.58 6.65 36.31
CA ILE A 7 30.10 6.76 34.92
C ILE A 7 31.05 7.65 34.10
N LEU A 8 31.51 8.77 34.67
CA LEU A 8 32.47 9.66 34.02
C LEU A 8 33.79 8.93 33.75
N SER A 9 34.27 8.14 34.71
CA SER A 9 35.48 7.31 34.56
C SER A 9 35.31 6.30 33.41
N ALA A 10 34.16 5.63 33.35
CA ALA A 10 33.86 4.66 32.30
C ALA A 10 33.66 5.29 30.91
N LEU A 11 33.24 6.56 30.83
CA LEU A 11 33.16 7.30 29.57
C LEU A 11 34.53 7.87 29.13
N LEU A 12 35.42 8.22 30.06
CA LEU A 12 36.78 8.65 29.72
C LEU A 12 37.74 7.48 29.44
N ASP A 13 37.38 6.26 29.85
CA ASP A 13 38.06 5.00 29.48
C ASP A 13 37.52 4.41 28.17
N LEU A 14 37.04 5.28 27.26
CA LEU A 14 36.84 4.89 25.88
C LEU A 14 38.22 4.51 25.33
N PRO A 15 38.41 3.30 24.77
CA PRO A 15 39.68 2.93 24.15
C PRO A 15 39.97 3.92 23.02
N GLU A 16 40.84 4.90 23.30
CA GLU A 16 41.49 5.70 22.28
C GLU A 16 42.22 4.72 21.36
N MET A 17 41.96 4.84 20.06
CA MET A 17 42.50 4.00 19.00
C MET A 17 41.81 2.64 18.87
N VAL A 18 40.70 2.63 18.13
CA VAL A 18 40.46 1.50 17.21
C VAL A 18 41.60 1.56 16.19
N GLU A 19 42.74 0.96 16.55
CA GLU A 19 43.85 0.77 15.63
C GLU A 19 43.34 -0.12 14.50
N PHE A 20 43.14 0.47 13.32
CA PHE A 20 42.75 -0.31 12.16
C PHE A 20 43.87 -1.32 11.88
N PRO A 21 43.53 -2.58 11.58
CA PRO A 21 44.56 -3.56 11.24
C PRO A 21 45.33 -3.08 10.01
N SER A 22 46.60 -3.46 9.88
CA SER A 22 47.51 -2.94 8.84
C SER A 22 47.05 -3.12 7.39
N TRP A 23 46.04 -3.97 7.15
CA TRP A 23 45.40 -4.18 5.85
C TRP A 23 44.22 -3.23 5.57
N ALA A 24 43.68 -2.54 6.58
CA ALA A 24 42.49 -1.69 6.48
C ALA A 24 42.89 -0.21 6.40
N ASN A 25 43.09 0.29 5.18
CA ASN A 25 43.36 1.71 4.94
C ASN A 25 42.08 2.56 5.15
N PRO A 26 42.04 3.47 6.12
CA PRO A 26 40.83 4.22 6.47
C PRO A 26 40.34 5.11 5.33
N GLU A 27 41.23 5.67 4.52
CA GLU A 27 40.87 6.50 3.36
C GLU A 27 40.13 5.69 2.28
N VAL A 28 40.56 4.45 2.07
CA VAL A 28 39.95 3.52 1.10
C VAL A 28 38.58 3.06 1.61
N LEU A 29 38.47 2.73 2.90
CA LEU A 29 37.19 2.35 3.53
C LEU A 29 36.17 3.49 3.51
N ALA A 30 36.61 4.73 3.76
CA ALA A 30 35.75 5.91 3.68
C ALA A 30 35.21 6.11 2.25
N GLY A 31 36.07 5.99 1.24
CA GLY A 31 35.65 6.07 -0.16
C GLY A 31 34.68 4.96 -0.57
N LEU A 32 34.97 3.71 -0.19
CA LEU A 32 34.11 2.56 -0.47
C LEU A 32 32.75 2.66 0.23
N SER A 33 32.73 3.07 1.50
CA SER A 33 31.49 3.23 2.26
C SER A 33 30.58 4.30 1.64
N LEU A 34 31.14 5.44 1.24
CA LEU A 34 30.41 6.46 0.48
C LEU A 34 29.86 5.91 -0.83
N GLY A 35 30.66 5.13 -1.57
CA GLY A 35 30.21 4.47 -2.80
C GLY A 35 29.05 3.50 -2.57
N VAL A 36 29.14 2.67 -1.53
CA VAL A 36 28.07 1.73 -1.16
C VAL A 36 26.80 2.46 -0.76
N ILE A 37 26.91 3.51 0.07
CA ILE A 37 25.75 4.32 0.47
C ILE A 37 25.09 4.95 -0.75
N ALA A 38 25.87 5.55 -1.65
CA ALA A 38 25.35 6.13 -2.88
C ALA A 38 24.65 5.09 -3.76
N ALA A 39 25.25 3.91 -3.92
CA ALA A 39 24.66 2.81 -4.68
C ALA A 39 23.34 2.32 -4.06
N LEU A 40 23.27 2.20 -2.73
CA LEU A 40 22.05 1.83 -2.01
C LEU A 40 20.95 2.88 -2.19
N LEU A 41 21.28 4.17 -2.11
CA LEU A 41 20.32 5.25 -2.32
C LEU A 41 19.77 5.25 -3.75
N VAL A 42 20.63 5.09 -4.75
CA VAL A 42 20.21 4.99 -6.16
C VAL A 42 19.36 3.74 -6.39
N GLY A 43 19.76 2.60 -5.84
CA GLY A 43 19.00 1.36 -5.91
C GLY A 43 17.61 1.49 -5.27
N ALA A 44 17.55 2.04 -4.06
CA ALA A 44 16.28 2.30 -3.36
C ALA A 44 15.38 3.25 -4.15
N TRP A 45 15.94 4.33 -4.70
CA TRP A 45 15.21 5.27 -5.54
C TRP A 45 14.64 4.60 -6.79
N PHE A 46 15.43 3.72 -7.43
CA PHE A 46 14.99 2.99 -8.62
C PHE A 46 13.85 2.01 -8.31
N VAL A 47 13.97 1.23 -7.23
CA VAL A 47 12.91 0.33 -6.76
C VAL A 47 11.64 1.12 -6.43
N PHE A 48 11.77 2.21 -5.67
CA PHE A 48 10.64 3.07 -5.33
C PHE A 48 9.94 3.65 -6.58
N ARG A 49 10.72 4.09 -7.58
CA ARG A 49 10.22 4.57 -8.87
C ARG A 49 9.42 3.49 -9.59
N MET A 50 9.93 2.26 -9.63
CA MET A 50 9.26 1.12 -10.27
C MET A 50 7.99 0.73 -9.55
N VAL A 51 8.03 0.59 -8.22
CA VAL A 51 6.85 0.29 -7.40
C VAL A 51 5.78 1.35 -7.62
N ARG A 52 6.12 2.64 -7.57
CA ARG A 52 5.15 3.72 -7.81
C ARG A 52 4.48 3.63 -9.17
N MET A 53 5.24 3.28 -10.21
CA MET A 53 4.70 3.11 -11.57
C MET A 53 3.73 1.92 -11.67
N LEU A 54 4.04 0.82 -10.99
CA LEU A 54 3.21 -0.38 -10.96
C LEU A 54 1.97 -0.22 -10.09
N VAL A 55 2.12 0.38 -8.90
CA VAL A 55 1.02 0.59 -7.94
C VAL A 55 -0.12 1.37 -8.58
N VAL A 56 0.18 2.44 -9.32
CA VAL A 56 -0.86 3.22 -10.02
C VAL A 56 -1.62 2.36 -11.03
N ARG A 57 -0.92 1.56 -11.84
CA ARG A 57 -1.55 0.66 -12.82
C ARG A 57 -2.43 -0.39 -12.15
N VAL A 58 -1.92 -1.04 -11.10
CA VAL A 58 -2.66 -2.05 -10.34
C VAL A 58 -3.89 -1.44 -9.68
N LEU A 59 -3.78 -0.24 -9.10
CA LEU A 59 -4.91 0.49 -8.52
C LEU A 59 -6.00 0.76 -9.55
N VAL A 60 -5.64 1.26 -10.73
CA VAL A 60 -6.60 1.55 -11.80
C VAL A 60 -7.30 0.26 -12.26
N VAL A 61 -6.56 -0.83 -12.45
CA VAL A 61 -7.14 -2.12 -12.84
C VAL A 61 -8.07 -2.65 -11.74
N ALA A 62 -7.64 -2.60 -10.48
CA ALA A 62 -8.46 -3.06 -9.35
C ALA A 62 -9.76 -2.25 -9.23
N LEU A 63 -9.69 -0.92 -9.39
CA LEU A 63 -10.88 -0.06 -9.41
C LEU A 63 -11.81 -0.42 -10.57
N ALA A 64 -11.28 -0.62 -11.77
CA ALA A 64 -12.09 -1.01 -12.92
C ALA A 64 -12.80 -2.37 -12.71
N VAL A 65 -12.10 -3.34 -12.10
CA VAL A 65 -12.69 -4.65 -11.75
C VAL A 65 -13.79 -4.49 -10.71
N LEU A 66 -13.55 -3.74 -9.64
CA LEU A 66 -14.56 -3.49 -8.60
C LEU A 66 -15.80 -2.82 -9.17
N LEU A 67 -15.63 -1.80 -10.01
CA LEU A 67 -16.75 -1.13 -10.69
C LEU A 67 -17.52 -2.10 -11.59
N SER A 68 -16.81 -2.93 -12.36
CA SER A 68 -17.44 -3.91 -13.24
C SER A 68 -18.27 -4.93 -12.47
N LEU A 69 -17.74 -5.43 -11.35
CA LEU A 69 -18.46 -6.36 -10.46
C LEU A 69 -19.67 -5.69 -9.82
N SER A 70 -19.54 -4.44 -9.35
CA SER A 70 -20.65 -3.68 -8.77
C SER A 70 -21.78 -3.45 -9.79
N LEU A 71 -21.45 -3.11 -11.03
CA LEU A 71 -22.44 -2.96 -12.11
C LEU A 71 -23.09 -4.30 -12.47
N TRP A 72 -22.33 -5.40 -12.41
CA TRP A 72 -22.86 -6.74 -12.68
C TRP A 72 -23.91 -7.14 -11.63
N ASP A 73 -23.62 -6.88 -10.35
CA ASP A 73 -24.55 -7.17 -9.26
C ASP A 73 -25.86 -6.38 -9.40
N GLN A 74 -25.78 -5.11 -9.77
CA GLN A 74 -26.96 -4.28 -10.07
C GLN A 74 -27.78 -4.81 -11.25
N ARG A 75 -27.11 -5.42 -12.25
CA ARG A 75 -27.79 -6.05 -13.38
C ARG A 75 -28.52 -7.33 -12.98
N ALA A 76 -27.97 -8.11 -12.06
CA ALA A 76 -28.64 -9.31 -11.54
C ALA A 76 -29.92 -8.93 -10.77
N GLN A 77 -29.88 -7.84 -9.99
CA GLN A 77 -31.04 -7.34 -9.25
C GLN A 77 -32.18 -6.84 -10.17
N LEU A 78 -31.85 -6.32 -11.36
CA LEU A 78 -32.85 -5.96 -12.39
C LEU A 78 -33.58 -7.18 -12.95
N GLY A 79 -32.91 -8.34 -13.03
CA GLY A 79 -33.49 -9.59 -13.51
C GLY A 79 -34.52 -10.16 -12.54
N THR A 80 -34.19 -10.23 -11.26
CA THR A 80 -35.13 -10.65 -10.20
C THR A 80 -36.29 -9.66 -10.05
N CYS A 81 -36.09 -8.39 -10.41
CA CYS A 81 -37.12 -7.39 -10.31
C CYS A 81 -38.24 -7.45 -11.35
N ALA A 82 -37.94 -7.98 -12.52
CA ALA A 82 -38.95 -8.24 -13.53
C ALA A 82 -39.93 -9.34 -13.07
N ASP A 83 -39.50 -10.23 -12.17
CA ASP A 83 -40.26 -11.38 -11.70
C ASP A 83 -40.98 -11.13 -10.36
N GLU A 84 -40.38 -10.41 -9.40
CA GLU A 84 -40.98 -10.18 -8.06
C GLU A 84 -41.77 -8.85 -7.94
N CYS A 85 -41.72 -7.97 -8.96
CA CYS A 85 -42.45 -6.69 -9.04
C CYS A 85 -42.17 -5.65 -7.92
N GLN A 86 -41.30 -5.98 -6.94
CA GLN A 86 -40.88 -5.10 -5.85
C GLN A 86 -39.38 -5.27 -5.59
N CYS A 87 -38.55 -4.24 -5.82
CA CYS A 87 -37.12 -4.35 -5.51
C CYS A 87 -36.48 -3.08 -5.02
N THR A 88 -35.30 -3.27 -4.46
CA THR A 88 -34.36 -2.22 -4.14
C THR A 88 -33.44 -2.02 -5.33
N LEU A 89 -33.52 -0.88 -6.01
CA LEU A 89 -32.59 -0.48 -7.06
C LEU A 89 -31.69 0.58 -6.43
N PHE A 90 -30.39 0.30 -6.35
CA PHE A 90 -29.42 1.21 -5.70
C PHE A 90 -29.76 1.57 -4.23
N GLY A 91 -30.39 0.65 -3.49
CA GLY A 91 -30.81 0.90 -2.10
C GLY A 91 -32.09 1.73 -1.94
N GLN A 92 -32.76 2.10 -3.04
CA GLN A 92 -34.11 2.70 -3.01
C GLN A 92 -35.14 1.65 -3.41
N ALA A 93 -36.15 1.45 -2.56
CA ALA A 93 -37.29 0.60 -2.88
C ALA A 93 -38.13 1.28 -3.97
N VAL A 94 -38.21 0.65 -5.14
CA VAL A 94 -39.01 1.12 -6.27
C VAL A 94 -40.09 0.06 -6.54
N GLN A 95 -41.36 0.44 -6.43
CA GLN A 95 -42.47 -0.36 -6.92
C GLN A 95 -42.73 -0.04 -8.39
N ILE A 96 -42.83 -1.08 -9.22
CA ILE A 96 -43.11 -0.93 -10.65
C ILE A 96 -44.63 -0.80 -10.81
N PRO A 97 -45.16 0.35 -11.27
CA PRO A 97 -46.59 0.49 -11.50
C PRO A 97 -47.05 -0.46 -12.61
N VAL A 98 -48.21 -1.09 -12.39
CA VAL A 98 -48.88 -2.05 -13.31
C VAL A 98 -49.10 -1.50 -14.71
N ASP A 99 -49.16 -0.18 -14.85
CA ASP A 99 -49.31 0.55 -16.11
C ASP A 99 -48.08 0.39 -17.04
N ARG A 100 -46.92 0.04 -16.46
CA ARG A 100 -45.64 -0.09 -17.17
C ARG A 100 -45.17 -1.54 -17.34
N ASN A 101 -45.63 -2.47 -16.50
CA ASN A 101 -45.36 -3.90 -16.65
C ASN A 101 -46.64 -4.74 -16.49
N PRO A 102 -47.22 -5.26 -17.58
CA PRO A 102 -48.42 -6.07 -17.53
C PRO A 102 -48.23 -7.43 -16.84
N ARG A 103 -46.99 -7.86 -16.57
CA ARG A 103 -46.71 -9.07 -15.79
C ARG A 103 -46.97 -8.91 -14.29
N CYS A 104 -47.05 -7.68 -13.79
CA CYS A 104 -47.33 -7.38 -12.39
C CYS A 104 -48.83 -7.24 -12.07
N GLN A 105 -49.72 -7.60 -12.99
CA GLN A 105 -51.18 -7.44 -12.86
C GLN A 105 -51.88 -8.52 -12.00
N GLY A 106 -51.12 -9.36 -11.27
CA GLY A 106 -51.66 -10.54 -10.59
C GLY A 106 -51.11 -10.85 -9.20
N SER A 107 -50.42 -9.92 -8.53
CA SER A 107 -49.97 -10.06 -7.13
C SER A 107 -50.91 -9.36 -6.15
#